data_AF-A0A2K9PWX5-F1
#
_entry.id   AF-A0A2K9PWX5-F1
#
_cell.length_a   1.000
_cell.length_b   1.000
_cell.length_c   1.000
_cell.angle_alpha   90.00
_cell.angle_beta   90.00
_cell.angle_gamma   90.00
#
_symmetry.space_group_name_H-M   'P 1'
#
loop_
_entity.id
_entity.type
_entity.pdbx_description
1 polymer ?
#
loop_
_entity_poly.entity_id
_entity_poly.type
_entity_poly.pdbx_seq_one_letter_code
_entity_poly.pdbx_strand_id
1 'polypeptide(L)'
;MSRIALVLCLGCFLFSCRSKKVVISKRPKTNTNTTVSNKGTEKPSDNSTKVYANATERYIDDYKDIAQNEMSLYGIPASITLAQGVLESGSGKGRLSVQANNHFGIKCHGWKGGKIYHDDDKAQECFRKYKDAKYSFRDHSLFLKDRKRYAKLFRLRKEDYKGWARELRAAGYATDKKYPQKLISIIERYELYKYDKEVLGGAYTEYKEPANTGHADRATYTVLKGDTLYSISKRYGITVKELQKLNGIRGTALSVGQVLVVKP
;
A
#
# COMPACT_ATOMS: atom_id res chain seq x y z
N MET A 1 -16.55 -48.83 -45.19
CA MET A 1 -15.81 -50.00 -45.71
C MET A 1 -14.34 -49.64 -45.81
N SER A 2 -13.47 -50.52 -45.29
CA SER A 2 -11.98 -50.55 -45.35
C SER A 2 -11.22 -49.38 -44.66
N ARG A 3 -10.48 -49.49 -43.54
CA ARG A 3 -9.43 -50.40 -42.99
C ARG A 3 -7.97 -50.00 -43.32
N ILE A 4 -7.22 -49.66 -42.24
CA ILE A 4 -5.81 -50.04 -41.91
C ILE A 4 -4.72 -49.27 -42.72
N ALA A 5 -3.68 -48.64 -42.13
CA ALA A 5 -2.63 -49.26 -41.32
C ALA A 5 -1.85 -48.30 -40.40
N LEU A 6 -1.43 -48.90 -39.29
CA LEU A 6 -0.52 -48.48 -38.24
C LEU A 6 0.94 -48.72 -38.70
N VAL A 7 1.85 -47.76 -38.50
CA VAL A 7 3.30 -48.04 -38.43
C VAL A 7 3.90 -47.25 -37.27
N LEU A 8 4.26 -48.00 -36.22
CA LEU A 8 5.21 -47.62 -35.17
C LEU A 8 6.63 -47.68 -35.73
N CYS A 9 7.41 -46.62 -35.52
CA CYS A 9 8.87 -46.73 -35.45
C CYS A 9 9.37 -46.05 -34.17
N LEU A 10 9.83 -46.91 -33.26
CA LEU A 10 10.58 -46.62 -32.05
C LEU A 10 12.03 -46.25 -32.44
N GLY A 11 12.58 -45.19 -31.86
CA GLY A 11 14.00 -44.85 -31.98
C GLY A 11 14.44 -44.00 -30.80
N CYS A 12 15.10 -44.63 -29.83
CA CYS A 12 15.57 -44.04 -28.58
C CYS A 12 17.00 -43.45 -28.68
N PHE A 13 17.27 -42.52 -27.75
CA PHE A 13 18.58 -42.02 -27.25
C PHE A 13 19.39 -41.10 -28.19
N LEU A 14 19.95 -39.96 -27.77
CA LEU A 14 20.69 -39.66 -26.54
C LEU A 14 20.56 -38.18 -26.10
N PHE A 15 20.54 -37.97 -24.79
CA PHE A 15 20.76 -36.69 -24.12
C PHE A 15 22.20 -36.18 -24.33
N SER A 16 22.37 -34.89 -24.60
CA SER A 16 23.65 -34.20 -24.43
C SER A 16 23.43 -32.82 -23.78
N CYS A 17 23.86 -32.72 -22.53
CA CYS A 17 24.04 -31.46 -21.80
C CYS A 17 25.15 -30.65 -22.44
N ARG A 18 24.88 -29.37 -22.76
CA ARG A 18 25.94 -28.40 -23.09
C ARG A 18 25.82 -27.17 -22.20
N SER A 19 26.68 -27.10 -21.19
CA SER A 19 26.85 -25.97 -20.28
C SER A 19 27.41 -24.76 -21.05
N LYS A 20 26.73 -23.61 -20.97
CA LYS A 20 27.25 -22.32 -21.43
C LYS A 20 28.23 -21.78 -20.39
N LYS A 21 29.51 -21.72 -20.76
CA LYS A 21 30.56 -21.01 -20.01
C LYS A 21 30.31 -19.50 -20.11
N VAL A 22 30.14 -18.84 -18.97
CA VAL A 22 30.15 -17.38 -18.85
C VAL A 22 31.60 -16.92 -18.78
N VAL A 23 32.00 -16.04 -19.70
CA VAL A 23 33.32 -15.43 -19.76
C VAL A 23 33.37 -14.28 -18.75
N ILE A 24 34.18 -14.41 -17.71
CA ILE A 24 34.53 -13.31 -16.80
C ILE A 24 35.78 -12.63 -17.35
N SER A 25 35.61 -11.42 -17.90
CA SER A 25 36.71 -10.52 -18.23
C SER A 25 36.99 -9.63 -17.02
N LYS A 26 38.12 -9.85 -16.35
CA LYS A 26 38.75 -8.88 -15.44
C LYS A 26 39.42 -7.81 -16.31
N ARG A 27 39.21 -6.53 -16.00
CA ARG A 27 40.07 -5.43 -16.48
C ARG A 27 40.88 -4.83 -15.34
N PRO A 28 42.09 -4.29 -15.63
CA PRO A 28 43.11 -3.97 -14.64
C PRO A 28 42.96 -2.55 -14.07
N LYS A 29 43.57 -2.36 -12.90
CA LYS A 29 43.78 -1.05 -12.26
C LYS A 29 44.82 -0.25 -13.06
N THR A 30 44.53 1.02 -13.32
CA THR A 30 45.55 2.01 -13.70
C THR A 30 45.27 3.30 -12.94
N ASN A 31 46.29 3.76 -12.21
CA ASN A 31 46.31 5.03 -11.50
C ASN A 31 46.49 6.15 -12.51
N THR A 32 45.71 7.22 -12.41
CA THR A 32 46.03 8.49 -13.08
C THR A 32 45.65 9.63 -12.16
N ASN A 33 46.64 10.47 -11.88
CA ASN A 33 46.56 11.62 -11.01
C ASN A 33 45.77 12.77 -11.67
N THR A 34 45.05 13.48 -10.82
CA THR A 34 44.16 14.62 -11.03
C THR A 34 44.83 15.87 -11.61
N THR A 35 44.08 16.65 -12.40
CA THR A 35 43.85 18.13 -12.35
C THR A 35 43.00 18.48 -13.58
N VAL A 36 41.87 19.22 -13.54
CA VAL A 36 41.62 20.59 -13.06
C VAL A 36 40.11 20.79 -12.84
N SER A 37 39.79 21.64 -11.85
CA SER A 37 38.51 22.27 -11.48
C SER A 37 37.36 22.31 -12.50
N ASN A 38 36.15 21.99 -12.01
CA ASN A 38 35.05 22.96 -12.16
C ASN A 38 34.01 22.85 -11.03
N LYS A 39 33.66 24.04 -10.51
CA LYS A 39 32.71 24.33 -9.44
C LYS A 39 31.30 23.87 -9.82
N GLY A 40 30.78 22.89 -9.10
CA GLY A 40 29.36 22.60 -8.98
C GLY A 40 29.08 22.38 -7.50
N THR A 41 28.21 23.20 -6.91
CA THR A 41 27.75 23.04 -5.53
C THR A 41 26.97 21.74 -5.39
N GLU A 42 27.66 20.66 -5.01
CA GLU A 42 27.07 19.41 -4.55
C GLU A 42 26.43 19.65 -3.18
N LYS A 43 25.11 19.48 -3.12
CA LYS A 43 24.36 19.33 -1.87
C LYS A 43 24.87 18.05 -1.19
N PRO A 44 25.18 18.03 0.12
CA PRO A 44 25.74 16.85 0.76
C PRO A 44 24.74 15.69 0.65
N SER A 45 25.16 14.58 0.03
CA SER A 45 24.40 13.34 0.07
C SER A 45 24.50 12.78 1.50
N ASP A 46 23.49 13.08 2.31
CA ASP A 46 23.28 12.40 3.58
C ASP A 46 22.99 10.93 3.29
N ASN A 47 24.02 10.09 3.34
CA ASN A 47 23.93 8.66 3.17
C ASN A 47 23.57 7.99 4.52
N SER A 48 22.62 8.57 5.25
CA SER A 48 22.01 7.90 6.40
C SER A 48 21.01 6.88 5.87
N THR A 49 21.32 5.58 6.02
CA THR A 49 20.37 4.52 5.63
C THR A 49 19.17 4.59 6.57
N LYS A 50 18.06 5.16 6.10
CA LYS A 50 16.85 5.34 6.89
C LYS A 50 16.33 3.97 7.36
N VAL A 51 16.33 3.75 8.67
CA VAL A 51 15.85 2.52 9.31
C VAL A 51 14.36 2.69 9.63
N TYR A 52 13.54 1.74 9.20
CA TYR A 52 12.09 1.72 9.44
C TYR A 52 11.73 0.59 10.40
N ALA A 53 10.82 0.84 11.34
CA ALA A 53 10.42 -0.18 12.32
C ALA A 53 9.58 -1.31 11.68
N ASN A 54 8.88 -1.00 10.59
CA ASN A 54 8.10 -1.98 9.83
C ASN A 54 7.97 -1.58 8.36
N ALA A 55 7.45 -2.49 7.54
CA ALA A 55 7.30 -2.24 6.11
C ALA A 55 6.27 -1.17 5.77
N THR A 56 5.31 -0.91 6.66
CA THR A 56 4.32 0.15 6.43
C THR A 56 4.96 1.52 6.55
N GLU A 57 5.83 1.75 7.54
CA GLU A 57 6.60 3.00 7.65
C GLU A 57 7.47 3.24 6.42
N ARG A 58 8.16 2.19 5.93
CA ARG A 58 8.90 2.27 4.68
C ARG A 58 7.99 2.64 3.51
N TYR A 59 6.87 1.94 3.36
CA TYR A 59 5.90 2.24 2.30
C TYR A 59 5.41 3.69 2.36
N ILE A 60 5.08 4.18 3.55
CA ILE A 60 4.64 5.56 3.73
C ILE A 60 5.75 6.52 3.31
N ASP A 61 7.00 6.28 3.70
CA ASP A 61 8.11 7.16 3.31
C ASP A 61 8.38 7.13 1.81
N ASP A 62 8.32 5.95 1.18
CA ASP A 62 8.54 5.76 -0.25
C ASP A 62 7.47 6.49 -1.10
N TYR A 63 6.24 6.64 -0.60
CA TYR A 63 5.09 7.09 -1.39
C TYR A 63 4.39 8.36 -0.90
N LYS A 64 4.77 8.94 0.26
CA LYS A 64 4.12 10.15 0.79
C LYS A 64 4.16 11.32 -0.18
N ASP A 65 5.29 11.56 -0.84
CA ASP A 65 5.45 12.70 -1.76
C ASP A 65 4.52 12.55 -2.98
N ILE A 66 4.34 11.31 -3.46
CA ILE A 66 3.40 11.00 -4.53
C ILE A 66 1.98 11.26 -4.06
N ALA A 67 1.59 10.77 -2.88
CA ALA A 67 0.25 10.98 -2.34
C ALA A 67 -0.07 12.47 -2.09
N GLN A 68 0.91 13.25 -1.62
CA GLN A 68 0.78 14.70 -1.42
C GLN A 68 0.62 15.45 -2.76
N ASN A 69 1.36 15.05 -3.78
CA ASN A 69 1.21 15.60 -5.13
C ASN A 69 -0.18 15.26 -5.71
N GLU A 70 -0.62 14.01 -5.57
CA GLU A 70 -1.95 13.59 -6.02
C GLU A 70 -3.08 14.29 -5.26
N MET A 71 -2.90 14.56 -3.96
CA MET A 71 -3.82 15.40 -3.19
C MET A 71 -3.92 16.81 -3.75
N SER A 72 -2.77 17.41 -4.10
CA SER A 72 -2.71 18.75 -4.67
C SER A 72 -3.40 18.83 -6.04
N LEU A 73 -3.23 17.81 -6.87
CA LEU A 73 -3.75 17.77 -8.24
C LEU A 73 -5.23 17.36 -8.32
N TYR A 74 -5.66 16.40 -7.50
CA TYR A 74 -6.98 15.77 -7.64
C TYR A 74 -7.89 15.95 -6.43
N GLY A 75 -7.35 16.39 -5.29
CA GLY A 75 -8.12 16.74 -4.11
C GLY A 75 -8.52 15.57 -3.21
N ILE A 76 -7.95 14.37 -3.42
CA ILE A 76 -8.07 13.24 -2.48
C ILE A 76 -7.06 13.46 -1.36
N PRO A 77 -7.43 13.42 -0.06
CA PRO A 77 -6.47 13.53 1.03
C PRO A 77 -5.31 12.55 0.86
N ALA A 78 -4.08 13.03 1.09
CA ALA A 78 -2.88 12.21 1.06
C ALA A 78 -2.99 11.07 2.09
N SER A 79 -3.59 11.33 3.25
CA SER A 79 -3.86 10.33 4.27
C SER A 79 -4.73 9.18 3.78
N ILE A 80 -5.79 9.49 3.03
CA ILE A 80 -6.69 8.50 2.42
C ILE A 80 -5.94 7.69 1.37
N THR A 81 -5.23 8.37 0.47
CA THR A 81 -4.46 7.71 -0.60
C THR A 81 -3.41 6.76 -0.04
N LEU A 82 -2.65 7.19 0.97
CA LEU A 82 -1.66 6.35 1.63
C LEU A 82 -2.29 5.18 2.39
N ALA A 83 -3.39 5.42 3.11
CA ALA A 83 -4.06 4.36 3.87
C ALA A 83 -4.63 3.27 2.97
N GLN A 84 -5.26 3.65 1.85
CA GLN A 84 -5.70 2.71 0.82
C GLN A 84 -4.49 1.99 0.22
N GLY A 85 -3.44 2.72 -0.18
CA GLY A 85 -2.23 2.11 -0.71
C GLY A 85 -1.63 1.06 0.23
N VAL A 86 -1.51 1.36 1.53
CA VAL A 86 -1.04 0.42 2.56
C VAL A 86 -1.95 -0.81 2.65
N LEU A 87 -3.26 -0.60 2.72
CA LEU A 87 -4.23 -1.69 2.89
C LEU A 87 -4.28 -2.61 1.67
N GLU A 88 -4.46 -2.04 0.48
CA GLU A 88 -4.67 -2.79 -0.77
C GLU A 88 -3.40 -3.51 -1.24
N SER A 89 -2.21 -2.91 -1.01
CA SER A 89 -0.93 -3.52 -1.40
C SER A 89 -0.29 -4.37 -0.31
N GLY A 90 -0.87 -4.44 0.88
CA GLY A 90 -0.23 -5.07 2.04
C GLY A 90 1.12 -4.43 2.37
N SER A 91 1.17 -3.10 2.42
CA SER A 91 2.38 -2.28 2.60
C SER A 91 3.43 -2.55 1.50
N GLY A 92 2.98 -2.61 0.25
CA GLY A 92 3.82 -2.80 -0.94
C GLY A 92 4.29 -4.22 -1.20
N LYS A 93 3.96 -5.18 -0.32
CA LYS A 93 4.43 -6.57 -0.38
C LYS A 93 3.55 -7.48 -1.24
N GLY A 94 2.36 -7.02 -1.62
CA GLY A 94 1.42 -7.77 -2.44
C GLY A 94 1.99 -8.07 -3.83
N ARG A 95 1.58 -9.20 -4.42
CA ARG A 95 2.06 -9.59 -5.75
C ARG A 95 1.81 -8.51 -6.81
N LEU A 96 0.63 -7.87 -6.77
CA LEU A 96 0.26 -6.83 -7.71
C LEU A 96 1.13 -5.56 -7.57
N SER A 97 1.45 -5.13 -6.35
CA SER A 97 2.36 -4.00 -6.14
C SER A 97 3.79 -4.35 -6.56
N VAL A 98 4.30 -5.52 -6.16
CA VAL A 98 5.68 -5.93 -6.45
C VAL A 98 5.93 -6.18 -7.95
N GLN A 99 5.04 -6.90 -8.64
CA GLN A 99 5.29 -7.35 -10.01
C GLN A 99 4.71 -6.43 -11.08
N ALA A 100 3.75 -5.58 -10.70
CA ALA A 100 3.00 -4.77 -11.63
C ALA A 100 2.90 -3.28 -11.22
N ASN A 101 3.54 -2.87 -10.12
CA ASN A 101 3.41 -1.52 -9.57
C ASN A 101 1.95 -1.11 -9.38
N ASN A 102 1.03 -2.06 -9.14
CA ASN A 102 -0.38 -1.80 -8.95
C ASN A 102 -0.71 -1.83 -7.46
N HIS A 103 -0.70 -0.65 -6.84
CA HIS A 103 -0.83 -0.51 -5.39
C HIS A 103 -2.28 -0.54 -4.88
N PHE A 104 -3.26 -0.37 -5.78
CA PHE A 104 -4.67 -0.18 -5.45
C PHE A 104 -5.58 -1.26 -6.05
N GLY A 105 -5.00 -2.33 -6.61
CA GLY A 105 -5.77 -3.44 -7.18
C GLY A 105 -6.65 -3.06 -8.38
N ILE A 106 -6.25 -2.05 -9.18
CA ILE A 106 -7.11 -1.56 -10.27
C ILE A 106 -7.20 -2.59 -11.40
N LYS A 107 -8.41 -3.04 -11.70
CA LYS A 107 -8.74 -4.02 -12.76
C LYS A 107 -8.69 -3.36 -14.16
N CYS A 108 -8.52 -4.17 -15.20
CA CYS A 108 -8.26 -3.68 -16.56
C CYS A 108 -9.41 -2.81 -17.15
N HIS A 109 -10.66 -3.27 -17.17
CA HIS A 109 -11.83 -2.51 -17.69
C HIS A 109 -11.53 -1.66 -18.95
N GLY A 110 -11.06 -2.27 -20.04
CA GLY A 110 -10.70 -1.56 -21.28
C GLY A 110 -9.26 -1.03 -21.33
N TRP A 111 -8.44 -1.30 -20.31
CA TRP A 111 -7.02 -0.95 -20.26
C TRP A 111 -6.23 -1.52 -21.43
N LYS A 112 -5.49 -0.63 -22.11
CA LYS A 112 -4.63 -0.94 -23.26
C LYS A 112 -3.14 -1.10 -22.92
N GLY A 113 -2.73 -0.74 -21.71
CA GLY A 113 -1.35 -0.87 -21.26
C GLY A 113 -0.99 -2.28 -20.80
N GLY A 114 0.12 -2.40 -20.07
CA GLY A 114 0.57 -3.67 -19.51
C GLY A 114 -0.47 -4.30 -18.59
N LYS A 115 -0.52 -5.64 -18.54
CA LYS A 115 -1.48 -6.41 -17.74
C LYS A 115 -0.76 -7.46 -16.90
N ILE A 116 -1.38 -7.85 -15.79
CA ILE A 116 -1.03 -9.03 -15.00
C ILE A 116 -2.32 -9.75 -14.63
N TYR A 117 -2.28 -11.08 -14.59
CA TYR A 117 -3.41 -11.90 -14.17
C TYR A 117 -3.20 -12.41 -12.74
N HIS A 118 -4.25 -12.37 -11.94
CA HIS A 118 -4.25 -12.82 -10.54
C HIS A 118 -5.63 -13.36 -10.19
N ASP A 119 -5.68 -14.38 -9.36
CA ASP A 119 -6.94 -14.88 -8.82
C ASP A 119 -7.35 -13.97 -7.66
N ASP A 120 -8.54 -13.38 -7.76
CA ASP A 120 -9.12 -12.48 -6.75
C ASP A 120 -10.58 -12.89 -6.52
N ASP A 121 -11.57 -12.13 -7.00
CA ASP A 121 -12.98 -12.56 -6.97
C ASP A 121 -13.25 -13.72 -7.94
N LYS A 122 -12.51 -13.78 -9.06
CA LYS A 122 -12.55 -14.83 -10.06
C LYS A 122 -11.14 -15.30 -10.41
N ALA A 123 -11.05 -16.51 -10.98
CA ALA A 123 -9.80 -17.01 -11.53
C ALA A 123 -9.32 -16.13 -12.69
N GLN A 124 -8.03 -15.82 -12.69
CA GLN A 124 -7.30 -15.10 -13.72
C GLN A 124 -7.95 -13.75 -14.07
N GLU A 125 -8.29 -12.97 -13.06
CA GLU A 125 -8.73 -11.60 -13.28
C GLU A 125 -7.60 -10.71 -13.79
N CYS A 126 -7.95 -9.82 -14.72
CA CYS A 126 -7.02 -8.89 -15.34
C CYS A 126 -6.84 -7.64 -14.48
N PHE A 127 -5.61 -7.41 -14.04
CA PHE A 127 -5.19 -6.20 -13.35
C PHE A 127 -4.25 -5.37 -14.22
N ARG A 128 -4.33 -4.05 -14.05
CA ARG A 128 -3.45 -3.10 -14.74
C ARG A 128 -2.01 -3.29 -14.24
N LYS A 129 -1.04 -3.17 -15.13
CA LYS A 129 0.40 -3.14 -14.83
C LYS A 129 1.01 -1.83 -15.30
N TYR A 130 1.79 -1.24 -14.40
CA TYR A 130 2.40 0.07 -14.57
C TYR A 130 3.92 -0.05 -14.60
N LYS A 131 4.57 0.91 -15.29
CA LYS A 131 6.03 1.02 -15.33
C LYS A 131 6.62 1.50 -14.00
N ASP A 132 5.83 2.25 -13.22
CA ASP A 132 6.23 2.90 -11.98
C ASP A 132 4.99 3.04 -11.08
N ALA A 133 5.19 2.95 -9.77
CA ALA A 133 4.12 3.09 -8.78
C ALA A 133 3.34 4.40 -8.95
N LYS A 134 4.00 5.52 -9.29
CA LYS A 134 3.33 6.83 -9.47
C LYS A 134 2.16 6.80 -10.44
N TYR A 135 2.23 5.95 -11.47
CA TYR A 135 1.14 5.81 -12.43
C TYR A 135 -0.07 5.06 -11.85
N SER A 136 0.14 4.15 -10.90
CA SER A 136 -0.97 3.52 -10.17
C SER A 136 -1.65 4.48 -9.20
N PHE A 137 -0.86 5.36 -8.55
CA PHE A 137 -1.39 6.44 -7.71
C PHE A 137 -2.21 7.43 -8.55
N ARG A 138 -1.68 7.86 -9.70
CA ARG A 138 -2.41 8.70 -10.65
C ARG A 138 -3.71 8.06 -11.12
N ASP A 139 -3.67 6.79 -11.53
CA ASP A 139 -4.85 6.09 -12.02
C ASP A 139 -5.89 5.88 -10.90
N HIS A 140 -5.45 5.68 -9.66
CA HIS A 140 -6.32 5.68 -8.49
C HIS A 140 -6.99 7.05 -8.25
N SER A 141 -6.23 8.14 -8.33
CA SER A 141 -6.79 9.50 -8.22
C SER A 141 -7.85 9.77 -9.28
N LEU A 142 -7.56 9.44 -10.53
CA LEU A 142 -8.51 9.59 -11.64
C LEU A 142 -9.72 8.68 -11.48
N PHE A 143 -9.52 7.44 -11.02
CA PHE A 143 -10.60 6.50 -10.74
C PHE A 143 -11.61 7.06 -9.72
N LEU A 144 -11.14 7.70 -8.65
CA LEU A 144 -12.02 8.36 -7.67
C LEU A 144 -12.59 9.66 -8.24
N LYS A 145 -11.78 10.49 -8.90
CA LYS A 145 -12.17 11.82 -9.38
C LYS A 145 -13.24 11.79 -10.48
N ASP A 146 -13.08 10.89 -11.46
CA ASP A 146 -13.84 10.94 -12.70
C ASP A 146 -15.15 10.16 -12.63
N ARG A 147 -15.28 9.23 -11.68
CA ARG A 147 -16.47 8.39 -11.57
C ARG A 147 -17.52 9.06 -10.70
N LYS A 148 -18.67 9.38 -11.29
CA LYS A 148 -19.83 10.01 -10.63
C LYS A 148 -20.21 9.40 -9.28
N ARG A 149 -20.07 8.07 -9.12
CA ARG A 149 -20.37 7.36 -7.85
C ARG A 149 -19.55 7.89 -6.66
N TYR A 150 -18.37 8.44 -6.90
CA TYR A 150 -17.46 8.97 -5.87
C TYR A 150 -17.55 10.50 -5.72
N ALA A 151 -18.42 11.18 -6.48
CA ALA A 151 -18.50 12.64 -6.47
C ALA A 151 -18.79 13.24 -5.08
N LYS A 152 -19.49 12.50 -4.20
CA LYS A 152 -19.79 12.94 -2.83
C LYS A 152 -18.54 13.05 -1.96
N LEU A 153 -17.48 12.28 -2.22
CA LEU A 153 -16.20 12.40 -1.52
C LEU A 153 -15.64 13.83 -1.62
N PHE A 154 -15.69 14.40 -2.82
CA PHE A 154 -15.13 15.73 -3.11
C PHE A 154 -15.97 16.90 -2.58
N ARG A 155 -17.10 16.61 -1.92
CA ARG A 155 -17.87 17.60 -1.15
C ARG A 155 -17.45 17.64 0.32
N LEU A 156 -16.75 16.61 0.78
CA LEU A 156 -16.23 16.55 2.13
C LEU A 156 -15.01 17.46 2.27
N ARG A 157 -14.80 17.95 3.48
CA ARG A 157 -13.56 18.66 3.84
C ARG A 157 -12.37 17.72 3.67
N LYS A 158 -11.23 18.27 3.26
CA LYS A 158 -10.01 17.47 3.04
C LYS A 158 -9.43 16.95 4.36
N GLU A 159 -9.71 17.64 5.45
CA GLU A 159 -9.33 17.24 6.81
C GLU A 159 -10.23 16.13 7.39
N ASP A 160 -11.40 15.87 6.80
CA ASP A 160 -12.36 14.85 7.28
C ASP A 160 -12.04 13.44 6.77
N TYR A 161 -10.84 12.95 7.04
CA TYR A 161 -10.45 11.60 6.58
C TYR A 161 -11.40 10.49 7.08
N LYS A 162 -12.08 10.69 8.21
CA LYS A 162 -13.08 9.73 8.72
C LYS A 162 -14.34 9.71 7.87
N GLY A 163 -14.84 10.88 7.47
CA GLY A 163 -15.93 11.03 6.50
C GLY A 163 -15.55 10.44 5.15
N TRP A 164 -14.34 10.72 4.66
CA TRP A 164 -13.82 10.13 3.42
C TRP A 164 -13.80 8.60 3.49
N ALA A 165 -13.30 8.02 4.59
CA ALA A 165 -13.26 6.57 4.76
C ALA A 165 -14.66 5.93 4.77
N ARG A 166 -15.64 6.58 5.44
CA ARG A 166 -17.04 6.12 5.46
C ARG A 166 -17.69 6.23 4.09
N GLU A 167 -17.49 7.35 3.41
CA GLU A 167 -18.06 7.61 2.10
C GLU A 167 -17.44 6.74 1.01
N LEU A 168 -16.15 6.41 1.07
CA LEU A 168 -15.51 5.45 0.17
C LEU A 168 -16.24 4.10 0.18
N ARG A 169 -16.57 3.60 1.38
CA ARG A 169 -17.38 2.38 1.51
C ARG A 169 -18.81 2.62 1.00
N ALA A 170 -19.46 3.70 1.39
CA ALA A 170 -20.84 3.99 1.00
C ALA A 170 -21.00 4.12 -0.54
N ALA A 171 -20.02 4.72 -1.20
CA ALA A 171 -19.91 4.82 -2.66
C ALA A 171 -19.57 3.48 -3.32
N GLY A 172 -19.22 2.45 -2.54
CA GLY A 172 -18.99 1.07 -2.95
C GLY A 172 -17.59 0.81 -3.50
N TYR A 173 -16.56 1.46 -2.93
CA TYR A 173 -15.15 1.11 -3.17
C TYR A 173 -14.84 -0.30 -2.63
N ALA A 174 -15.39 -0.64 -1.46
CA ALA A 174 -15.23 -1.94 -0.81
C ALA A 174 -16.55 -2.45 -0.24
N THR A 175 -16.76 -3.77 -0.27
CA THR A 175 -17.93 -4.44 0.33
C THR A 175 -17.79 -4.63 1.84
N ASP A 176 -16.56 -4.72 2.34
CA ASP A 176 -16.24 -4.92 3.76
C ASP A 176 -16.85 -3.83 4.64
N LYS A 177 -17.68 -4.25 5.63
CA LYS A 177 -18.29 -3.37 6.63
C LYS A 177 -17.26 -2.62 7.47
N LYS A 178 -16.08 -3.21 7.70
CA LYS A 178 -14.99 -2.64 8.50
C LYS A 178 -14.01 -1.79 7.69
N TYR A 179 -14.22 -1.62 6.38
CA TYR A 179 -13.31 -0.86 5.52
C TYR A 179 -13.02 0.56 6.04
N PRO A 180 -14.02 1.35 6.46
CA PRO A 180 -13.77 2.68 7.02
C PRO A 180 -12.86 2.63 8.25
N GLN A 181 -13.14 1.73 9.19
CA GLN A 181 -12.37 1.59 10.42
C GLN A 181 -10.94 1.11 10.16
N LYS A 182 -10.73 0.28 9.13
CA LYS A 182 -9.38 -0.13 8.70
C LYS A 182 -8.57 1.07 8.20
N LEU A 183 -9.16 1.91 7.34
CA LEU A 183 -8.49 3.12 6.84
C LEU A 183 -8.21 4.10 7.98
N ILE A 184 -9.22 4.39 8.81
CA ILE A 184 -9.09 5.29 9.98
C ILE A 184 -7.97 4.80 10.91
N SER A 185 -7.93 3.49 11.22
CA SER A 185 -6.89 2.88 12.04
C SER A 185 -5.50 3.03 11.44
N ILE A 186 -5.34 2.94 10.12
CA ILE A 186 -4.05 3.18 9.44
C ILE A 186 -3.67 4.65 9.51
N ILE A 187 -4.61 5.56 9.22
CA ILE A 187 -4.38 7.02 9.22
C ILE A 187 -3.97 7.50 10.60
N GLU A 188 -4.69 7.09 11.64
CA GLU A 188 -4.42 7.51 13.01
C GLU A 188 -3.12 6.90 13.54
N ARG A 189 -2.86 5.63 13.21
CA ARG A 189 -1.65 4.90 13.65
C ARG A 189 -0.36 5.50 13.14
N TYR A 190 -0.34 5.87 11.87
CA TYR A 190 0.85 6.41 11.22
C TYR A 190 0.76 7.94 11.04
N GLU A 191 -0.23 8.56 11.69
CA GLU A 191 -0.47 9.99 11.67
C GLU A 191 -0.49 10.58 10.26
N LEU A 192 -1.09 9.86 9.30
CA LEU A 192 -1.02 10.21 7.87
C LEU A 192 -1.71 11.54 7.56
N TYR A 193 -2.60 12.01 8.44
CA TYR A 193 -3.21 13.34 8.36
C TYR A 193 -2.18 14.49 8.45
N LYS A 194 -0.96 14.23 8.95
CA LYS A 194 0.14 15.21 8.91
C LYS A 194 0.52 15.57 7.47
N TYR A 195 0.46 14.62 6.54
CA TYR A 195 0.71 14.88 5.12
C TYR A 195 -0.39 15.71 4.48
N ASP A 196 -1.64 15.56 4.91
CA ASP A 196 -2.73 16.46 4.51
C ASP A 196 -2.47 17.88 4.99
N LYS A 197 -2.06 18.02 6.26
CA LYS A 197 -1.71 19.31 6.87
C LYS A 197 -0.54 19.98 6.14
N GLU A 198 0.49 19.23 5.77
CA GLU A 198 1.61 19.75 4.99
C GLU A 198 1.17 20.29 3.63
N VAL A 199 0.28 19.58 2.92
CA VAL A 199 -0.25 20.03 1.62
C VAL A 199 -1.16 21.25 1.78
N LEU A 200 -1.98 21.29 2.82
CA LEU A 200 -2.93 22.38 3.06
C LEU A 200 -2.27 23.64 3.63
N GLY A 201 -1.14 23.50 4.32
CA GLY A 201 -0.40 24.61 4.92
C GLY A 201 -1.31 25.49 5.78
N GLY A 202 -1.31 26.80 5.51
CA GLY A 202 -2.14 27.77 6.23
C GLY A 202 -3.65 27.63 6.04
N ALA A 203 -4.10 26.84 5.04
CA ALA A 203 -5.52 26.54 4.86
C ALA A 203 -6.01 25.37 5.72
N TYR A 204 -5.10 24.66 6.40
CA TYR A 204 -5.48 23.56 7.28
C TYR A 204 -6.27 24.07 8.47
N THR A 205 -7.46 23.52 8.67
CA THR A 205 -8.27 23.79 9.86
C THR A 205 -8.50 22.49 10.61
N GLU A 206 -8.23 22.48 11.92
CA GLU A 206 -8.42 21.29 12.74
C GLU A 206 -9.88 20.82 12.64
N TYR A 207 -10.08 19.65 12.05
CA TYR A 207 -11.41 19.08 11.89
C TYR A 207 -11.79 18.30 13.14
N LYS A 208 -12.72 18.86 13.91
CA LYS A 208 -13.41 18.13 14.97
C LYS A 208 -14.66 17.52 14.36
N GLU A 209 -14.74 16.18 14.36
CA GLU A 209 -15.99 15.52 13.98
C GLU A 209 -17.14 16.06 14.84
N PRO A 210 -18.35 16.23 14.27
CA PRO A 210 -19.52 16.49 15.08
C PRO A 210 -19.65 15.36 16.11
N ALA A 211 -19.74 15.72 17.39
CA ALA A 211 -19.81 14.77 18.49
C ALA A 211 -20.98 13.80 18.26
N ASN A 212 -20.66 12.55 17.92
CA ASN A 212 -21.66 11.50 17.85
C ASN A 212 -22.05 11.13 19.28
N THR A 213 -23.22 11.57 19.73
CA THR A 213 -23.74 11.42 21.11
C THR A 213 -24.16 9.98 21.46
N GLY A 214 -23.43 8.97 20.97
CA GLY A 214 -23.72 7.56 21.25
C GLY A 214 -22.45 6.72 21.21
N HIS A 215 -21.99 6.29 22.39
CA HIS A 215 -20.86 5.37 22.65
C HIS A 215 -19.43 5.96 22.61
N ALA A 216 -19.21 7.05 23.35
CA ALA A 216 -17.92 7.75 23.39
C ALA A 216 -16.89 7.25 24.43
N ASP A 217 -17.11 6.17 25.18
CA ASP A 217 -16.15 5.83 26.25
C ASP A 217 -15.12 4.74 25.92
N ARG A 218 -15.36 3.88 24.92
CA ARG A 218 -14.40 2.80 24.60
C ARG A 218 -13.54 3.14 23.40
N ALA A 219 -12.28 3.50 23.64
CA ALA A 219 -11.30 3.57 22.55
C ALA A 219 -11.03 2.15 22.04
N THR A 220 -11.21 1.93 20.75
CA THR A 220 -10.97 0.64 20.11
C THR A 220 -9.86 0.73 19.08
N TYR A 221 -9.23 -0.41 18.80
CA TYR A 221 -8.12 -0.56 17.88
C TYR A 221 -8.30 -1.78 17.01
N THR A 222 -8.18 -1.63 15.70
CA THR A 222 -8.21 -2.78 14.79
C THR A 222 -6.79 -3.29 14.55
N VAL A 223 -6.52 -4.53 14.94
CA VAL A 223 -5.26 -5.24 14.70
C VAL A 223 -4.95 -5.25 13.21
N LEU A 224 -3.73 -4.87 12.82
CA LEU A 224 -3.21 -5.00 11.47
C LEU A 224 -2.14 -6.08 11.40
N LYS A 225 -1.77 -6.43 10.16
CA LYS A 225 -0.69 -7.37 9.88
C LYS A 225 0.62 -6.87 10.50
N GLY A 226 1.23 -7.70 11.34
CA GLY A 226 2.48 -7.39 12.04
C GLY A 226 2.29 -6.81 13.44
N ASP A 227 1.06 -6.54 13.88
CA ASP A 227 0.82 -6.14 15.25
C ASP A 227 1.04 -7.29 16.24
N THR A 228 1.59 -6.94 17.38
CA THR A 228 1.69 -7.80 18.58
C THR A 228 0.98 -7.12 19.75
N LEU A 229 0.52 -7.90 20.74
CA LEU A 229 -0.03 -7.33 21.97
C LEU A 229 0.93 -6.30 22.61
N TYR A 230 2.24 -6.58 22.56
CA TYR A 230 3.26 -5.65 23.04
C TYR A 230 3.23 -4.32 22.29
N SER A 231 3.29 -4.35 20.95
CA SER A 231 3.28 -3.13 20.13
C SER A 231 2.01 -2.29 20.33
N ILE A 232 0.87 -2.95 20.56
CA ILE A 232 -0.42 -2.27 20.80
C ILE A 232 -0.46 -1.69 22.21
N SER A 233 -0.12 -2.50 23.23
CA SER A 233 -0.12 -2.06 24.63
C SER A 233 0.79 -0.85 24.85
N LYS A 234 2.01 -0.89 24.30
CA LYS A 234 2.98 0.22 24.32
C LYS A 234 2.42 1.50 23.68
N ARG A 235 1.66 1.37 22.58
CA ARG A 235 1.06 2.52 21.89
C ARG A 235 0.00 3.22 22.74
N TYR A 236 -0.83 2.43 23.42
CA TYR A 236 -1.94 2.96 24.20
C TYR A 236 -1.60 3.22 25.67
N GLY A 237 -0.34 3.03 26.05
CA GLY A 237 0.12 3.25 27.43
C GLY A 237 -0.49 2.29 28.45
N ILE A 238 -0.96 1.12 28.01
CA ILE A 238 -1.51 0.07 28.88
C ILE A 238 -0.57 -1.13 28.90
N THR A 239 -0.73 -2.03 29.86
CA THR A 239 0.07 -3.27 29.89
C THR A 239 -0.49 -4.32 28.93
N VAL A 240 0.34 -5.27 28.48
CA VAL A 240 -0.14 -6.43 27.70
C VAL A 240 -1.24 -7.18 28.45
N LYS A 241 -1.08 -7.34 29.76
CA LYS A 241 -2.05 -8.03 30.63
C LYS A 241 -3.38 -7.29 30.71
N GLU A 242 -3.33 -5.96 30.78
CA GLU A 242 -4.53 -5.11 30.76
C GLU A 242 -5.24 -5.15 29.40
N LEU A 243 -4.48 -5.05 28.30
CA LEU A 243 -5.03 -5.21 26.95
C LEU A 243 -5.69 -6.58 26.76
N GLN A 244 -5.07 -7.65 27.26
CA GLN A 244 -5.66 -9.00 27.24
C GLN A 244 -6.94 -9.06 28.06
N LYS A 245 -6.94 -8.48 29.28
CA LYS A 245 -8.09 -8.45 30.18
C LYS A 245 -9.27 -7.71 29.55
N LEU A 246 -9.03 -6.54 28.94
CA LEU A 246 -10.06 -5.75 28.26
C LEU A 246 -10.74 -6.50 27.12
N ASN A 247 -10.04 -7.48 26.52
CA ASN A 247 -10.47 -8.15 25.30
C ASN A 247 -10.72 -9.66 25.45
N GLY A 248 -10.61 -10.19 26.67
CA GLY A 248 -10.76 -11.63 26.93
C GLY A 248 -9.74 -12.51 26.18
N ILE A 249 -8.56 -11.98 25.85
CA ILE A 249 -7.54 -12.72 25.08
C ILE A 249 -6.72 -13.60 26.03
N ARG A 250 -6.68 -14.91 25.75
CA ARG A 250 -5.77 -15.85 26.39
C ARG A 250 -4.57 -16.09 25.46
N GLY A 251 -3.35 -15.73 25.89
CA GLY A 251 -2.13 -15.85 25.09
C GLY A 251 -1.84 -14.62 24.21
N THR A 252 -1.00 -14.77 23.18
CA THR A 252 -0.45 -13.64 22.38
C THR A 252 -0.99 -13.53 20.96
N ALA A 253 -1.82 -14.49 20.53
CA ALA A 253 -2.34 -14.54 19.18
C ALA A 253 -3.31 -13.38 18.92
N LEU A 254 -3.11 -12.69 17.80
CA LEU A 254 -3.98 -11.64 17.30
C LEU A 254 -4.34 -11.94 15.84
N SER A 255 -5.60 -11.72 15.51
CA SER A 255 -6.05 -11.83 14.11
C SER A 255 -6.07 -10.47 13.46
N VAL A 256 -5.52 -10.36 12.24
CA VAL A 256 -5.66 -9.14 11.45
C VAL A 256 -7.15 -8.82 11.26
N GLY A 257 -7.56 -7.59 11.57
CA GLY A 257 -8.95 -7.16 11.56
C GLY A 257 -9.71 -7.38 12.88
N GLN A 258 -9.08 -7.98 13.89
CA GLN A 258 -9.63 -8.08 15.25
C GLN A 258 -9.73 -6.69 15.87
N VAL A 259 -10.87 -6.36 16.48
CA VAL A 259 -11.09 -5.09 17.16
C VAL A 259 -10.81 -5.32 18.65
N LEU A 260 -9.91 -4.50 19.21
CA LEU A 260 -9.51 -4.52 20.61
C LEU A 260 -9.98 -3.26 21.31
N VAL A 261 -10.56 -3.38 22.49
CA VAL A 261 -10.70 -2.28 23.44
C VAL A 261 -9.33 -1.95 24.00
N VAL A 262 -8.88 -0.72 23.80
CA VAL A 262 -7.54 -0.23 24.21
C VAL A 262 -7.60 0.86 25.26
N LYS A 263 -8.81 1.31 25.60
CA LYS A 263 -9.09 2.17 26.75
C LYS A 263 -10.48 1.79 27.30
N PRO A 264 -10.65 1.65 28.63
CA PRO A 264 -11.93 1.33 29.27
C PRO A 264 -13.04 2.31 28.92
#